data_AF-A0A933LG15-F1
#
_entry.id   AF-A0A933LG15-F1
#
_cell.length_a   1.000
_cell.length_b   1.000
_cell.length_c   1.000
_cell.angle_alpha   90.00
_cell.angle_beta   90.00
_cell.angle_gamma   90.00
#
_symmetry.space_group_name_H-M   'P 1'
#
loop_
_entity.id
_entity.type
_entity.pdbx_description
1 polymer ?
#
loop_
_entity_poly.entity_id
_entity_poly.type
_entity_poly.pdbx_seq_one_letter_code
_entity_poly.pdbx_strand_id
1 'polypeptide(L)'
;MRCNCIIPGFVAQAPAATDEIAAFMGARARYFPVQRIGEAWELGPLAVYLASEASSYVTGQGFVIDGGGLAGGVAPVGFAPEVE
;
A
#
# COMPACT_ATOMS: atom_id res chain seq x y z
N MET A 1 -3.85 -11.05 -24.67
CA MET A 1 -3.07 -10.07 -23.88
C MET A 1 -3.93 -9.63 -22.72
N ARG A 2 -3.41 -9.65 -21.48
CA ARG A 2 -4.09 -9.12 -20.28
C ARG A 2 -3.39 -7.83 -19.86
N CYS A 3 -4.14 -6.87 -19.33
CA CYS A 3 -3.59 -5.61 -18.82
C CYS A 3 -4.31 -5.23 -17.53
N ASN A 4 -3.55 -4.97 -16.46
CA ASN A 4 -4.07 -4.57 -15.16
C ASN A 4 -3.16 -3.47 -14.59
N CYS A 5 -3.65 -2.74 -13.57
CA CYS A 5 -2.93 -1.68 -12.90
C CYS A 5 -2.70 -2.04 -11.42
N ILE A 6 -1.47 -1.87 -10.93
CA ILE A 6 -1.16 -1.90 -9.50
C ILE A 6 -1.18 -0.46 -8.99
N ILE A 7 -1.98 -0.21 -7.96
CA ILE A 7 -2.18 1.11 -7.35
C ILE A 7 -1.60 1.05 -5.93
N PRO A 8 -0.30 1.36 -5.77
CA PRO A 8 0.35 1.28 -4.47
C PRO A 8 -0.06 2.44 -3.55
N GLY A 9 -0.01 2.18 -2.24
CA GLY A 9 -0.06 3.22 -1.21
C GLY A 9 1.31 3.84 -0.92
N PHE A 10 1.53 4.26 0.33
CA PHE A 10 2.85 4.67 0.78
C PHE A 10 3.74 3.44 0.95
N VAL A 11 4.69 3.29 0.03
CA VAL A 11 5.66 2.19 0.01
C VAL A 11 7.07 2.77 0.00
N ALA A 12 7.90 2.35 0.94
CA ALA A 12 9.28 2.80 1.04
C ALA A 12 10.13 2.12 -0.07
N GLN A 13 10.87 2.93 -0.83
CA GLN A 13 11.85 2.44 -1.81
C GLN A 13 13.27 2.38 -1.24
N ALA A 14 13.51 3.11 -0.14
CA ALA A 14 14.74 3.17 0.61
C ALA A 14 14.41 3.52 2.06
N PRO A 15 15.33 3.26 3.01
CA PRO A 15 15.21 3.78 4.37
C PRO A 15 15.02 5.30 4.38
N ALA A 16 14.33 5.82 5.40
CA ALA A 16 14.16 7.26 5.59
C ALA A 16 15.52 7.95 5.69
N ALA A 17 15.70 9.04 4.93
CA ALA A 17 16.97 9.75 4.86
C ALA A 17 17.27 10.58 6.14
N THR A 18 16.24 10.96 6.88
CA THR A 18 16.35 11.67 8.17
C THR A 18 15.29 11.19 9.15
N ASP A 19 15.50 11.47 10.44
CA ASP A 19 14.54 11.18 11.50
C ASP A 19 13.23 11.96 11.32
N GLU A 20 13.26 13.18 10.76
CA GLU A 20 12.02 13.91 10.48
C GLU A 20 11.18 13.22 9.40
N ILE A 21 11.83 12.66 8.37
CA ILE A 21 11.14 11.89 7.32
C ILE A 21 10.53 10.63 7.93
N ALA A 22 11.29 9.91 8.77
CA ALA A 22 10.80 8.71 9.46
C ALA A 22 9.58 9.03 10.35
N ALA A 23 9.66 10.10 11.15
CA ALA A 23 8.57 10.53 12.02
C ALA A 23 7.32 10.96 11.22
N PHE A 24 7.51 11.69 10.13
CA PHE A 24 6.42 12.10 9.24
C PHE A 24 5.71 10.90 8.61
N MET A 25 6.48 9.91 8.15
CA MET A 25 5.92 8.68 7.58
C MET A 25 5.17 7.87 8.64
N GLY A 26 5.72 7.72 9.85
CA GLY A 26 5.05 7.04 10.97
C GLY A 26 3.74 7.73 11.38
N ALA A 27 3.72 9.06 11.44
CA ALA A 27 2.52 9.83 11.77
C ALA A 27 1.39 9.67 10.75
N ARG A 28 1.71 9.38 9.48
CA ARG A 28 0.72 9.04 8.44
C ARG A 28 0.29 7.59 8.53
N ALA A 29 1.25 6.70 8.73
CA ALA A 29 1.02 5.27 8.77
C ALA A 29 -0.01 4.85 9.83
N ARG A 30 -0.10 5.58 10.95
CA ARG A 30 -1.09 5.33 12.01
C ARG A 30 -2.56 5.34 11.53
N TYR A 31 -2.84 6.00 10.41
CA TYR A 31 -4.19 6.05 9.84
C TYR A 31 -4.46 4.91 8.85
N PHE A 32 -3.43 4.14 8.48
CA PHE A 32 -3.63 2.95 7.68
C PHE A 32 -4.07 1.81 8.60
N PRO A 33 -5.04 0.97 8.20
CA PRO A 33 -5.42 -0.22 8.95
C PRO A 33 -4.23 -1.13 9.32
N VAL A 34 -3.20 -1.21 8.48
CA VAL A 34 -1.98 -1.98 8.79
C VAL A 34 -0.97 -1.23 9.68
N GLN A 35 -1.22 0.04 9.98
CA GLN A 35 -0.43 0.92 10.86
C GLN A 35 1.08 1.05 10.55
N ARG A 36 1.47 0.81 9.30
CA ARG A 36 2.86 0.96 8.84
C ARG A 36 2.93 1.37 7.38
N ILE A 37 4.09 1.89 6.99
CA ILE A 37 4.46 2.05 5.58
C ILE A 37 4.69 0.67 4.97
N GLY A 38 4.30 0.49 3.71
CA GLY A 38 4.59 -0.72 2.96
C GLY A 38 6.06 -0.83 2.56
N GLU A 39 6.55 -2.03 2.38
CA GLU A 39 7.89 -2.29 1.85
C GLU A 39 7.84 -2.56 0.35
N ALA A 40 8.86 -2.14 -0.40
CA ALA A 40 8.89 -2.30 -1.86
C ALA A 40 8.65 -3.76 -2.32
N TRP A 41 9.13 -4.74 -1.55
CA TRP A 41 8.98 -6.15 -1.88
C TRP A 41 7.53 -6.64 -1.79
N GLU A 42 6.65 -5.96 -1.05
CA GLU A 42 5.24 -6.34 -0.90
C GLU A 42 4.42 -6.15 -2.19
N LEU A 43 4.91 -5.34 -3.13
CA LEU A 43 4.31 -5.19 -4.46
C LEU A 43 4.55 -6.41 -5.36
N GLY A 44 5.66 -7.13 -5.12
CA GLY A 44 6.11 -8.25 -5.95
C GLY A 44 5.11 -9.40 -6.03
N PRO A 45 4.59 -9.93 -4.90
CA PRO A 45 3.60 -11.02 -4.91
C PRO A 45 2.36 -10.72 -5.75
N LEU A 46 1.82 -9.49 -5.71
CA LEU A 46 0.68 -9.10 -6.55
C LEU A 46 1.06 -9.08 -8.02
N ALA A 47 2.24 -8.56 -8.37
CA ALA A 47 2.74 -8.61 -9.74
C ALA A 47 2.90 -10.06 -10.25
N VAL A 48 3.41 -10.97 -9.42
CA VAL A 48 3.50 -12.40 -9.74
C VAL A 48 2.12 -13.01 -9.98
N TYR A 49 1.15 -12.74 -9.11
CA TYR A 49 -0.23 -13.19 -9.31
C TYR A 49 -0.80 -12.70 -10.65
N LEU A 50 -0.66 -11.40 -10.95
CA LEU A 50 -1.17 -10.79 -12.18
C LEU A 50 -0.46 -11.28 -13.44
N ALA A 51 0.82 -11.68 -13.34
CA ALA A 51 1.56 -12.29 -14.43
C ALA A 51 1.21 -13.77 -14.63
N SER A 52 0.81 -14.49 -13.58
CA SER A 52 0.53 -15.92 -13.61
C SER A 52 -0.80 -16.30 -14.26
N GLU A 53 -0.99 -17.60 -14.52
CA GLU A 53 -2.26 -18.19 -14.98
C GLU A 53 -3.39 -18.12 -13.94
N ALA A 54 -3.05 -17.90 -12.65
CA ALA A 54 -4.05 -17.74 -11.59
C ALA A 54 -4.94 -16.50 -11.79
N SER A 55 -4.53 -15.57 -12.67
CA SER A 55 -5.28 -14.38 -13.05
C SER A 55 -5.72 -14.41 -14.53
N SER A 56 -5.89 -15.61 -15.11
CA SER A 56 -6.24 -15.81 -16.53
C SER A 56 -7.54 -15.13 -16.98
N TYR A 57 -8.49 -14.92 -16.06
CA TYR A 57 -9.75 -14.21 -16.32
C TYR A 57 -9.79 -12.78 -15.75
N VAL A 58 -8.66 -12.26 -15.29
CA VAL A 58 -8.54 -10.92 -14.70
C VAL A 58 -7.83 -9.98 -15.66
N THR A 59 -8.57 -9.01 -16.21
CA THR A 59 -8.03 -7.95 -17.07
C THR A 59 -8.86 -6.67 -16.92
N GLY A 60 -8.24 -5.52 -17.19
CA GLY A 60 -8.84 -4.20 -17.10
C GLY A 60 -9.06 -3.68 -15.67
N GLN A 61 -8.46 -4.32 -14.66
CA GLN A 61 -8.69 -3.99 -13.25
C GLN A 61 -7.58 -3.14 -12.64
N GLY A 62 -7.95 -2.31 -11.66
CA GLY A 62 -7.03 -1.62 -10.77
C GLY A 62 -6.99 -2.28 -9.40
N PHE A 63 -5.81 -2.73 -8.98
CA PHE A 63 -5.60 -3.40 -7.70
C PHE A 63 -4.89 -2.45 -6.73
N VAL A 64 -5.64 -2.00 -5.72
CA VAL A 64 -5.10 -1.19 -4.64
C VAL A 64 -4.33 -2.07 -3.66
N ILE A 65 -3.08 -1.72 -3.39
CA ILE A 65 -2.21 -2.38 -2.41
C ILE A 65 -1.53 -1.31 -1.55
N ASP A 66 -2.25 -0.83 -0.55
CA ASP A 66 -1.92 0.40 0.17
C ASP A 66 -2.03 0.29 1.69
N GLY A 67 -2.08 -0.93 2.22
CA GLY A 67 -2.26 -1.14 3.65
C GLY A 67 -3.63 -0.66 4.17
N GLY A 68 -4.60 -0.44 3.28
CA GLY A 68 -5.93 0.07 3.57
C GLY A 68 -6.01 1.59 3.66
N GLY A 69 -4.98 2.33 3.22
CA GLY A 69 -4.95 3.80 3.29
C GLY A 69 -6.14 4.48 2.59
N LEU A 70 -6.59 3.94 1.45
CA LEU A 70 -7.76 4.43 0.71
C LEU A 70 -9.05 4.27 1.53
N ALA A 71 -9.19 3.17 2.27
CA ALA A 71 -10.38 2.87 3.07
C ALA A 71 -10.36 3.55 4.45
N GLY A 72 -9.20 3.59 5.11
CA GLY A 72 -9.01 4.18 6.45
C GLY A 72 -8.82 5.70 6.43
N GLY A 73 -8.48 6.27 5.28
CA GLY A 73 -8.21 7.69 5.10
C GLY A 73 -6.73 8.03 5.19
N VAL A 74 -6.19 8.60 4.10
CA VAL A 74 -4.81 9.13 4.03
C VAL A 74 -4.68 10.50 4.69
N ALA A 75 -5.81 11.15 4.99
CA ALA A 75 -5.87 12.50 5.57
C ALA A 75 -6.20 12.43 7.06
N PRO A 76 -5.70 13.38 7.87
CA PRO A 76 -6.00 13.46 9.30
C PRO A 76 -7.45 13.90 9.50
N VAL A 77 -8.40 12.98 9.31
CA VAL A 77 -9.81 13.17 9.70
C VAL A 77 -9.98 13.09 11.23
N GLY A 78 -8.87 13.03 11.97
CA GLY A 78 -8.83 12.95 13.43
C GLY A 78 -9.15 11.57 13.99
N PHE A 79 -9.42 10.59 13.12
CA PHE A 79 -9.81 9.23 13.50
C PHE A 79 -8.80 8.23 12.93
N ALA A 80 -8.11 7.50 13.80
CA ALA A 80 -7.24 6.38 13.43
C ALA A 80 -7.94 5.08 13.86
N PRO A 81 -7.90 4.01 13.05
CA PRO A 81 -8.45 2.73 13.46
C PRO A 81 -7.70 2.20 14.69
N GLU A 82 -8.44 1.76 15.71
CA GLU A 82 -7.89 1.01 16.84
C GLU A 82 -7.61 -0.43 16.37
N VAL A 83 -6.37 -0.88 16.55
CA VAL A 83 -5.94 -2.24 16.22
C VAL A 83 -5.56 -2.89 17.54
N GLU A 84 -6.32 -3.89 17.97
CA GLU A 84 -6.08 -4.70 19.18
C GLU A 84 -4.98 -5.74 18.97
#